data_AF-E1QK26-F1
#
_entry.id   AF-E1QK26-F1
#
_cell.length_a   1.000
_cell.length_b   1.000
_cell.length_c   1.000
_cell.angle_alpha   90.00
_cell.angle_beta   90.00
_cell.angle_gamma   90.00
#
_symmetry.space_group_name_H-M   'P 1'
#
loop_
_entity.id
_entity.type
_entity.pdbx_description
1 polymer ?
#
loop_
_entity_poly.entity_id
_entity_poly.type
_entity_poly.pdbx_seq_one_letter_code
_entity_poly.pdbx_strand_id
1 'polypeptide(L)'
;MASSSKSSLSPARRQLLLRLQTINFGRIEGLRLKDGEPVLETATIVREIKFGGDNAPRPETDLTDFQLKAQVIELFSHFDRIRDGVVRLLEVKHGLPFKMNVEDAA
;
A
#
# COMPACT_ATOMS: atom_id res chain seq x y z
N MET A 1 13.99 -4.09 10.17
CA MET A 1 14.49 -2.92 9.43
C MET A 1 13.72 -2.84 8.13
N ALA A 2 12.96 -1.77 7.90
CA ALA A 2 12.14 -1.68 6.71
C ALA A 2 13.02 -1.68 5.45
N SER A 3 12.71 -2.58 4.52
CA SER A 3 13.35 -2.72 3.21
C SER A 3 13.49 -1.39 2.48
N SER A 4 14.66 -1.14 1.89
CA SER A 4 14.91 0.05 1.06
C SER A 4 14.70 -0.20 -0.44
N SER A 5 14.71 -1.45 -0.91
CA SER A 5 14.49 -1.80 -2.33
C SER A 5 13.24 -2.67 -2.55
N LYS A 6 12.61 -2.57 -3.73
CA LYS A 6 11.46 -3.41 -4.12
C LYS A 6 11.79 -4.90 -4.08
N SER A 7 13.00 -5.28 -4.50
CA SER A 7 13.50 -6.67 -4.44
C SER A 7 13.61 -7.24 -3.02
N SER A 8 13.80 -6.41 -2.00
CA SER A 8 13.90 -6.88 -0.61
C SER A 8 12.54 -7.09 0.08
N LEU A 9 11.43 -6.69 -0.55
CA LEU A 9 10.08 -6.90 -0.02
C LEU A 9 9.62 -8.36 -0.12
N SER A 10 8.78 -8.79 0.82
CA SER A 10 8.02 -10.04 0.73
C SER A 10 7.11 -10.05 -0.52
N PRO A 11 6.69 -11.22 -1.03
CA PRO A 11 5.75 -11.29 -2.14
C PRO A 11 4.46 -10.49 -1.89
N ALA A 12 3.90 -10.58 -0.68
CA ALA A 12 2.68 -9.86 -0.29
C ALA A 12 2.87 -8.34 -0.31
N ARG A 13 3.98 -7.84 0.24
CA ARG A 13 4.32 -6.39 0.21
C ARG A 13 4.58 -5.89 -1.21
N ARG A 14 5.23 -6.69 -2.07
CA ARG A 14 5.41 -6.33 -3.49
C ARG A 14 4.07 -6.22 -4.21
N GLN A 15 3.16 -7.18 -3.98
CA GLN A 15 1.83 -7.13 -4.57
C GLN A 15 1.06 -5.91 -4.08
N LEU A 16 1.11 -5.57 -2.78
CA LEU A 16 0.49 -4.36 -2.28
C LEU A 16 1.07 -3.11 -2.92
N LEU A 17 2.41 -3.00 -3.04
CA LEU A 17 3.05 -1.88 -3.72
C LEU A 17 2.56 -1.72 -5.17
N LEU A 18 2.49 -2.81 -5.93
CA LEU A 18 1.96 -2.80 -7.30
C LEU A 18 0.49 -2.36 -7.33
N ARG A 19 -0.32 -2.79 -6.34
CA ARG A 19 -1.71 -2.35 -6.22
C ARG A 19 -1.82 -0.86 -5.94
N LEU A 20 -1.01 -0.31 -5.03
CA LEU A 20 -0.98 1.13 -4.77
C LEU A 20 -0.67 1.90 -6.06
N GLN A 21 0.38 1.51 -6.79
CA GLN A 21 0.77 2.13 -8.05
C GLN A 21 -0.33 2.06 -9.12
N THR A 22 -1.04 0.92 -9.20
CA THR A 22 -2.13 0.70 -10.16
C THR A 22 -3.40 1.50 -9.80
N ILE A 23 -3.71 1.63 -8.51
CA ILE A 23 -4.87 2.41 -8.03
C ILE A 23 -4.69 3.87 -8.43
N ASN A 24 -3.47 4.39 -8.32
CA ASN A 24 -3.08 5.78 -8.54
C ASN A 24 -3.78 6.76 -7.58
N PHE A 25 -5.10 6.89 -7.66
CA PHE A 25 -5.93 7.59 -6.68
C PHE A 25 -7.05 6.68 -6.19
N GLY A 26 -7.28 6.68 -4.88
CA GLY A 26 -8.35 5.90 -4.28
C GLY A 26 -7.99 5.42 -2.89
N ARG A 27 -8.48 4.23 -2.55
CA ARG A 27 -8.32 3.66 -1.21
C ARG A 27 -8.44 2.14 -1.22
N ILE A 28 -7.81 1.52 -0.23
CA ILE A 28 -7.95 0.11 0.11
C ILE A 28 -8.68 0.04 1.46
N GLU A 29 -9.74 -0.74 1.53
CA GLU A 29 -10.61 -0.85 2.70
C GLU A 29 -10.55 -2.27 3.28
N GLY A 30 -10.54 -2.38 4.62
CA GLY A 30 -10.59 -3.66 5.33
C GLY A 30 -9.38 -4.58 5.12
N LEU A 31 -8.20 -4.01 4.86
CA LEU A 31 -6.97 -4.78 4.66
C LEU A 31 -6.52 -5.43 5.97
N ARG A 32 -6.58 -6.76 6.05
CA ARG A 32 -6.03 -7.50 7.18
C ARG A 32 -4.52 -7.60 7.10
N LEU A 33 -3.88 -7.52 8.27
CA LEU A 33 -2.48 -7.84 8.48
C LEU A 33 -2.38 -9.15 9.26
N LYS A 34 -1.46 -10.01 8.84
CA LYS A 34 -1.10 -11.24 9.55
C LYS A 34 0.42 -11.30 9.65
N ASP A 35 0.98 -11.34 10.85
CA ASP A 35 2.43 -11.33 11.09
C ASP A 35 3.18 -10.15 10.42
N GLY A 36 2.51 -9.02 10.23
CA GLY A 36 3.02 -7.82 9.56
C GLY A 36 2.94 -7.90 8.02
N GLU A 37 2.31 -8.94 7.47
CA GLU A 37 2.11 -9.12 6.05
C GLU A 37 0.67 -8.78 5.65
N PRO A 38 0.46 -8.03 4.54
CA PRO A 38 -0.87 -7.68 4.07
C PRO A 38 -1.56 -8.87 3.38
N VAL A 39 -2.83 -9.12 3.72
CA VAL A 39 -3.66 -10.16 3.10
C VAL A 39 -4.64 -9.49 2.13
N LEU A 40 -4.22 -9.34 0.87
CA LEU A 40 -4.96 -8.59 -0.15
C LEU A 40 -6.32 -9.18 -0.49
N GLU A 41 -6.50 -10.49 -0.34
CA GLU A 41 -7.77 -11.20 -0.61
C GLU A 41 -8.91 -10.71 0.29
N THR A 42 -8.58 -10.10 1.43
CA THR A 42 -9.55 -9.56 2.38
C THR A 42 -9.97 -8.12 2.07
N ALA A 43 -9.23 -7.44 1.19
CA ALA A 43 -9.33 -6.01 1.02
C ALA A 43 -10.25 -5.62 -0.15
N THR A 44 -11.02 -4.57 0.03
CA THR A 44 -11.80 -3.94 -1.04
C THR A 44 -11.00 -2.80 -1.65
N ILE A 45 -10.87 -2.78 -2.97
CA ILE A 45 -10.15 -1.72 -3.70
C ILE A 45 -11.17 -0.75 -4.29
N VAL A 46 -11.07 0.53 -3.93
CA VAL A 46 -11.88 1.61 -4.48
C VAL A 46 -10.97 2.57 -5.24
N ARG A 47 -11.23 2.75 -6.54
CA ARG A 47 -10.51 3.73 -7.37
C ARG A 47 -11.26 5.04 -7.44
N GLU A 48 -10.51 6.14 -7.34
CA GLU A 48 -11.01 7.47 -7.62
C GLU A 48 -10.71 7.82 -9.08
N ILE A 49 -11.75 8.14 -9.85
CA ILE A 49 -11.62 8.56 -11.25
C ILE A 49 -11.88 10.07 -11.30
N LYS A 50 -10.89 10.83 -11.72
CA LYS A 50 -10.97 12.29 -11.85
C LYS A 50 -11.46 12.66 -13.25
N PHE A 51 -12.68 13.17 -13.35
CA PHE A 51 -13.17 13.71 -14.62
C PHE A 51 -12.40 14.98 -15.00
N GLY A 52 -11.88 15.04 -16.23
CA GLY A 52 -11.06 16.17 -16.70
C GLY A 52 -9.66 16.28 -16.08
N GLY A 53 -9.22 15.30 -15.29
CA GLY A 53 -7.90 15.25 -14.66
C GLY A 53 -7.02 14.12 -15.18
N ASP A 54 -5.76 14.09 -14.73
CA ASP A 54 -4.83 13.01 -15.03
C ASP A 54 -5.13 11.77 -14.16
N ASN A 55 -5.46 10.65 -14.82
CA ASN A 55 -5.70 9.35 -14.20
C ASN A 55 -4.62 8.31 -14.58
N ALA A 56 -3.55 8.71 -15.28
CA ALA A 56 -2.55 7.79 -15.80
C ALA A 56 -1.83 7.04 -14.66
N PRO A 57 -1.61 5.70 -14.78
CA PRO A 57 -0.83 4.95 -13.81
C PRO A 57 0.59 5.52 -13.65
N ARG A 58 1.22 5.20 -12.52
CA ARG A 58 2.59 5.64 -12.28
C ARG A 58 3.60 4.97 -13.22
N PRO A 59 4.56 5.70 -13.82
CA PRO A 59 5.56 5.12 -14.71
C PRO A 59 6.51 4.15 -14.00
N GLU A 60 6.69 4.25 -12.68
CA GLU A 60 7.53 3.31 -11.92
C GLU A 60 6.91 1.90 -11.77
N THR A 61 5.71 1.69 -12.29
CA THR A 61 5.09 0.35 -12.39
C THR A 61 5.93 -0.58 -13.28
N ASP A 62 6.57 -0.02 -14.31
CA ASP A 62 7.37 -0.76 -15.29
C ASP A 62 8.83 -1.01 -14.86
N LEU A 63 9.25 -0.45 -13.72
CA LEU A 63 10.59 -0.65 -13.20
C LEU A 63 10.70 -1.94 -12.37
N THR A 64 11.65 -2.79 -12.76
CA THR A 64 11.92 -4.09 -12.14
C THR A 64 12.38 -3.97 -10.69
N ASP A 65 13.22 -2.98 -10.39
CA ASP A 65 13.69 -2.66 -9.03
C ASP A 65 13.97 -1.16 -8.90
N PHE A 66 13.62 -0.58 -7.75
CA PHE A 66 13.88 0.82 -7.45
C PHE A 66 13.88 1.05 -5.92
N GLN A 67 14.49 2.16 -5.51
CA GLN A 67 14.48 2.60 -4.11
C GLN A 67 13.07 3.00 -3.69
N LEU A 68 12.57 2.40 -2.61
CA LEU A 68 11.24 2.68 -2.12
C LEU A 68 11.16 4.13 -1.64
N LYS A 69 10.06 4.81 -1.97
CA LYS A 69 9.80 6.15 -1.41
C LYS A 69 9.52 6.04 0.09
N ALA A 70 9.87 7.09 0.84
CA ALA A 70 9.74 7.14 2.29
C ALA A 70 8.35 6.72 2.79
N GLN A 71 7.28 7.10 2.09
CA GLN A 71 5.90 6.74 2.47
C GLN A 71 5.67 5.21 2.46
N VAL A 72 6.29 4.49 1.52
CA VAL A 72 6.17 3.02 1.42
C VAL A 72 6.97 2.34 2.54
N ILE A 73 8.15 2.87 2.84
CA ILE A 73 9.00 2.38 3.93
C ILE A 73 8.27 2.59 5.28
N GLU A 74 7.69 3.76 5.48
CA GLU A 74 6.91 4.10 6.66
C GLU A 74 5.69 3.19 6.82
N LEU A 75 4.91 2.98 5.75
CA LEU A 75 3.77 2.05 5.74
C LEU A 75 4.19 0.65 6.24
N PHE A 76 5.25 0.08 5.67
CA PHE A 76 5.70 -1.26 6.06
C PHE A 76 6.29 -1.30 7.47
N SER A 77 6.94 -0.22 7.92
CA SER A 77 7.36 -0.09 9.32
C SER A 77 6.18 -0.05 10.28
N HIS A 78 5.04 0.51 9.89
CA HIS A 78 3.81 0.41 10.67
C HIS A 78 3.25 -1.02 10.68
N PHE A 79 3.29 -1.73 9.56
CA PHE A 79 2.83 -3.13 9.51
C PHE A 79 3.69 -4.03 10.41
N ASP A 80 5.02 -3.82 10.41
CA ASP A 80 5.95 -4.53 11.30
C ASP A 80 5.60 -4.33 12.79
N ARG A 81 5.08 -3.14 13.15
CA ARG A 81 4.67 -2.80 14.52
C ARG A 81 3.31 -3.38 14.89
N ILE A 82 2.33 -3.31 13.99
CA ILE A 82 0.96 -3.81 14.23
C ILE A 82 0.95 -5.33 14.31
N ARG A 83 1.75 -6.00 13.46
CA ARG A 83 1.79 -7.47 13.28
C ARG A 83 0.44 -8.02 12.82
N ASP A 84 -0.53 -8.12 13.71
CA ASP A 84 -1.86 -8.66 13.44
C ASP A 84 -2.91 -7.58 13.69
N GLY A 85 -3.79 -7.35 12.71
CA GLY A 85 -4.80 -6.30 12.83
C GLY A 85 -5.53 -5.99 11.55
N VAL A 86 -6.36 -4.95 11.58
CA VAL A 86 -7.14 -4.49 10.43
C VAL A 86 -6.80 -3.02 10.15
N VAL A 87 -6.25 -2.78 8.96
CA VAL A 87 -6.20 -1.45 8.37
C VAL A 87 -7.58 -1.18 7.77
N ARG A 88 -8.41 -0.42 8.48
CA ARG A 88 -9.77 -0.09 8.04
C ARG A 88 -9.78 0.67 6.73
N LEU A 89 -8.84 1.60 6.58
CA LEU A 89 -8.72 2.46 5.41
C LEU A 89 -7.25 2.76 5.15
N LEU A 90 -6.79 2.57 3.92
CA LEU A 90 -5.51 3.05 3.42
C LEU A 90 -5.76 3.93 2.19
N GLU A 91 -5.56 5.24 2.33
CA GLU A 91 -5.73 6.20 1.24
C GLU A 91 -4.49 6.20 0.33
N VAL A 92 -4.74 6.27 -0.98
CA VAL A 92 -3.73 6.22 -2.02
C VAL A 92 -3.80 7.49 -2.86
N LYS A 93 -2.66 8.16 -3.03
CA LYS A 93 -2.51 9.31 -3.93
C LYS A 93 -1.25 9.17 -4.77
N HIS A 94 -1.36 9.43 -6.06
CA HIS A 94 -0.26 9.29 -7.01
C HIS A 94 0.48 7.95 -6.87
N GLY A 95 -0.27 6.87 -6.64
CA GLY A 95 0.25 5.53 -6.46
C GLY A 95 1.08 5.30 -5.20
N LEU A 96 0.96 6.15 -4.19
CA LEU A 96 1.65 6.08 -2.90
C LEU A 96 0.65 6.03 -1.75
N PRO A 97 1.01 5.38 -0.63
CA PRO A 97 0.23 5.48 0.59
C PRO A 97 0.28 6.94 1.08
N PHE A 98 -0.87 7.46 1.46
CA PHE A 98 -1.02 8.84 1.93
C PHE A 98 -1.40 8.92 3.40
N LYS A 99 -2.37 8.12 3.84
CA LYS A 99 -2.75 7.97 5.25
C LYS A 99 -3.40 6.61 5.48
N MET A 100 -3.41 6.13 6.73
CA MET A 100 -4.15 4.93 7.10
C MET A 100 -4.93 5.12 8.41
N ASN A 101 -6.04 4.40 8.54
CA ASN A 101 -6.77 4.21 9.80
C ASN A 101 -6.66 2.74 10.19
N VAL A 102 -6.25 2.50 11.44
CA VAL A 102 -6.09 1.16 12.01
C VAL A 102 -7.04 1.00 13.18
N GLU A 103 -7.45 -0.24 13.42
CA GLU A 103 -8.16 -0.58 14.66
C GLU A 103 -7.17 -0.90 15.75
N ASP A 104 -7.31 -0.24 16.90
CA ASP A 104 -6.65 -0.64 18.13
C ASP A 104 -7.55 -1.60 18.91
N ALA A 105 -6.95 -2.54 19.63
CA ALA A 105 -7.68 -3.29 20.66
C ALA A 105 -8.07 -2.31 21.78
N ALA A 106 -9.37 -2.27 22.09
CA ALA A 106 -9.91 -1.45 23.17
C ALA A 106 -9.47 -1.91 24.56
#